data_AF-A0A368TBQ8-F1
#
_entry.id   AF-A0A368TBQ8-F1
#
_cell.length_a   1.000
_cell.length_b   1.000
_cell.length_c   1.000
_cell.angle_alpha   90.00
_cell.angle_beta   90.00
_cell.angle_gamma   90.00
#
_symmetry.space_group_name_H-M   'P 1'
#
loop_
_entity.id
_entity.type
_entity.pdbx_description
1 polymer ?
#
loop_
_entity_poly.entity_id
_entity_poly.type
_entity_poly.pdbx_seq_one_letter_code
_entity_poly.pdbx_strand_id
1 'polypeptide(L)' 'MSTAEYALGTVAACAFAAVLYVILTSSQVRDTLTSMLTDALQVGG' A
#
# COMPACT_ATOMS: atom_id res chain seq x y z
N MET A 1 -2.56 -11.82 31.08
CA MET A 1 -2.41 -11.22 29.74
C MET A 1 -2.36 -9.72 29.92
N SER A 2 -1.26 -9.09 29.54
CA SER A 2 -0.93 -7.72 29.93
C SER A 2 -1.53 -6.72 28.94
N THR A 3 -2.26 -5.73 29.46
CA THR A 3 -2.92 -4.65 28.70
C THR A 3 -1.95 -3.88 27.79
N ALA A 4 -0.66 -3.84 28.16
CA ALA A 4 0.39 -3.20 27.37
C ALA A 4 0.74 -3.97 26.09
N GLU A 5 0.66 -5.31 26.09
CA GLU A 5 1.01 -6.14 24.93
C GLU A 5 0.01 -5.92 23.79
N TYR A 6 -1.29 -5.85 24.10
CA TYR A 6 -2.32 -5.57 23.12
C TYR A 6 -2.27 -4.15 22.58
N ALA A 7 -2.00 -3.16 23.45
CA ALA A 7 -1.86 -1.76 23.03
C ALA A 7 -0.63 -1.56 22.12
N LEU A 8 0.49 -2.24 22.41
CA LEU A 8 1.65 -2.19 21.55
C LEU A 8 1.39 -2.90 20.21
N GLY A 9 0.63 -4.00 20.23
CA GLY A 9 0.22 -4.71 19.02
C GLY A 9 -0.58 -3.84 18.05
N THR A 10 -1.53 -3.02 18.55
CA THR A 10 -2.30 -2.11 17.70
C THR A 10 -1.43 -0.97 17.16
N VAL A 11 -0.55 -0.39 17.97
CA VAL A 11 0.39 0.65 17.51
C VAL A 11 1.31 0.12 16.43
N ALA A 12 1.87 -1.08 16.60
CA ALA A 12 2.72 -1.72 15.59
C ALA A 12 1.96 -1.95 14.28
N ALA A 13 0.71 -2.42 14.34
CA ALA A 13 -0.14 -2.60 13.16
C ALA A 13 -0.45 -1.27 12.45
N CYS A 14 -0.77 -0.22 13.20
CA CYS A 14 -1.02 1.12 12.64
C CYS A 14 0.23 1.72 11.99
N ALA A 15 1.39 1.56 12.61
CA ALA A 15 2.66 2.02 12.04
C ALA A 15 2.96 1.32 10.71
N PHE A 16 2.76 0.00 10.64
CA PHE A 16 2.92 -0.76 9.41
C PHE A 16 1.92 -0.33 8.32
N ALA A 17 0.65 -0.13 8.68
CA ALA A 17 -0.37 0.36 7.76
C ALA A 17 -0.05 1.75 7.20
N ALA A 18 0.51 2.65 8.01
CA ALA A 18 0.93 3.97 7.56
C ALA A 18 2.07 3.88 6.52
N VAL A 19 3.06 3.01 6.74
CA VAL A 19 4.14 2.77 5.77
C VAL A 19 3.57 2.22 4.46
N LEU A 20 2.67 1.23 4.52
CA LEU A 20 2.02 0.69 3.34
C LEU A 20 1.20 1.74 2.59
N TYR A 21 0.49 2.61 3.30
CA TYR A 21 -0.28 3.69 2.69
C TYR A 21 0.61 4.63 1.88
N VAL A 22 1.78 5.01 2.41
CA VAL A 22 2.75 5.85 1.69
C VAL A 22 3.25 5.15 0.44
N ILE A 23 3.59 3.86 0.52
CA ILE A 23 4.04 3.06 -0.63
C ILE A 23 2.95 3.01 -1.70
N LEU A 24 1.72 2.63 -1.33
CA LEU A 24 0.60 2.47 -2.26
C LEU A 24 0.14 3.81 -2.88
N THR A 25 0.35 4.91 -2.18
CA THR A 25 -0.03 6.26 -2.65
C THR A 25 1.11 6.93 -3.44
N SER A 26 2.28 6.29 -3.55
CA SER A 26 3.43 6.83 -4.27
C SER A 26 3.17 6.95 -5.78
N SER A 27 3.89 7.87 -6.44
CA SER A 27 3.85 8.01 -7.89
C SER A 27 4.29 6.73 -8.60
N GLN A 28 5.31 6.04 -8.08
CA GLN A 28 5.83 4.82 -8.69
C GLN A 28 4.77 3.71 -8.84
N VAL A 29 3.94 3.49 -7.82
CA VAL A 29 2.85 2.50 -7.88
C VAL A 29 1.78 2.94 -8.88
N ARG A 30 1.43 4.23 -8.89
CA ARG A 30 0.45 4.80 -9.83
C ARG A 30 0.94 4.68 -11.27
N ASP A 31 2.17 5.07 -11.55
CA ASP A 31 2.77 5.04 -12.88
C ASP A 31 2.86 3.60 -13.41
N THR A 32 3.21 2.65 -12.54
CA THR A 32 3.23 1.22 -12.89
C THR A 32 1.85 0.73 -13.29
N LEU A 33 0.82 1.03 -12.49
CA LEU A 33 -0.57 0.67 -12.79
C LEU A 33 -1.07 1.35 -14.08
N THR A 34 -0.75 2.62 -14.27
CA THR A 34 -1.10 3.36 -15.48
C THR A 34 -0.44 2.75 -16.72
N SER A 35 0.85 2.44 -16.67
CA SER A 35 1.56 1.78 -17.78
C SER A 35 0.95 0.41 -18.11
N MET A 36 0.65 -0.41 -17.10
CA MET A 36 -0.02 -1.70 -17.31
C MET A 36 -1.37 -1.55 -18.01
N LEU A 37 -2.15 -0.53 -17.63
CA LEU A 37 -3.43 -0.25 -18.28
C LEU A 37 -3.25 0.27 -19.70
N THR A 38 -2.28 1.15 -19.93
CA THR A 38 -1.95 1.66 -21.28
C THR A 38 -1.55 0.51 -22.21
N ASP A 39 -0.67 -0.38 -21.76
CA ASP A 39 -0.24 -1.55 -22.51
C ASP A 39 -1.44 -2.46 -22.83
N ALA A 40 -2.28 -2.75 -21.85
CA ALA A 40 -3.47 -3.57 -22.04
C ALA A 40 -4.47 -2.98 -23.06
N LEU A 41 -4.63 -1.65 -23.05
CA LEU A 41 -5.51 -0.94 -23.97
C LEU A 41 -4.91 -0.81 -25.38
N GLN A 42 -3.59 -0.72 -25.51
CA GLN A 42 -2.90 -0.66 -26.81
C GLN A 42 -2.90 -1.99 -27.55
N VAL A 43 -2.92 -3.13 -26.84
CA VAL A 43 -2.97 -4.47 -27.46
C VAL A 43 -4.37 -4.82 -28.00
N GLY A 44 -5.42 -4.15 -27.53
CA GLY A 44 -6.81 -4.40 -27.94
C GLY A 44 -7.33 -3.54 -29.10
N GLY A 45 -6.52 -2.62 -29.63
CA GLY A 45 -6.86 -1.71 -30.73
C GLY A 45 -6.32 -2.15 -32.08
#